data_AF-A0A2D7PHQ9-F1
#
_entry.id   AF-A0A2D7PHQ9-F1
#
_cell.length_a   1.000
_cell.length_b   1.000
_cell.length_c   1.000
_cell.angle_alpha   90.00
_cell.angle_beta   90.00
_cell.angle_gamma   90.00
#
_symmetry.space_group_name_H-M   'P 1'
#
loop_
_entity.id
_entity.type
_entity.pdbx_description
1 polymer ?
#
loop_
_entity_poly.entity_id
_entity_poly.type
_entity_poly.pdbx_seq_one_letter_code
_entity_poly.pdbx_strand_id
1 'polypeptide(L)'
;MTDRLSAAQRVRPILKLARENRASARSQMSDLSLDEQVAAVCEAPMAWRNRILELCPEPEAIVPLLPEAELCFTCKEVGIDDSSWLLEHATEDQIIACLDLDAWKGLTPDRADLDRWVATLAEAGDPTLIRAARSMDTELLALYLRAHVAVDLKPSGDEDWQPPEGGQTLDGQFYYVARKPNEDLAVLTRLLRVLFESDYWLYFRILQSVEEEQQVELEEWALRWRTGRLEDLGFPSWDRAMRIYGYLRSDRLGDLPPNAQSIESSEWPLPVWITDLPAAADHRFSLFRAVAELAPEERARFFYAFINLANQVAVADRSDLADAETLPKAIEKAARISSLGLEHLSQENALSLSEGLQRIDLQHLFRVGVHLSPEDVRPAPHPSELEEASSELAESEVDS
;
A
#
# COMPACT_ATOMS: atom_id res chain seq x y z
N MET A 1 3.39 21.91 6.96
CA MET A 1 3.72 21.90 5.52
C MET A 1 4.87 22.83 5.16
N THR A 2 4.88 24.09 5.63
CA THR A 2 5.99 25.05 5.41
C THR A 2 7.33 24.57 6.00
N ASP A 3 7.32 23.84 7.12
CA ASP A 3 8.52 23.26 7.74
C ASP A 3 9.15 22.12 6.91
N ARG A 4 8.32 21.30 6.24
CA ARG A 4 8.77 20.13 5.46
C ARG A 4 9.51 20.52 4.18
N LEU A 5 9.05 21.58 3.49
CA LEU A 5 9.76 22.16 2.33
C LEU A 5 11.13 22.76 2.71
N SER A 6 11.28 23.22 3.95
CA SER A 6 12.56 23.71 4.50
C SER A 6 13.53 22.56 4.78
N ALA A 7 13.03 21.42 5.27
CA ALA A 7 13.82 20.21 5.47
C ALA A 7 14.43 19.72 4.14
N ALA A 8 13.65 19.69 3.06
CA ALA A 8 14.11 19.26 1.74
C ALA A 8 15.35 19.98 1.21
N GLN A 9 15.39 21.29 1.40
CA GLN A 9 16.51 22.14 0.98
C GLN A 9 17.77 21.90 1.82
N ARG A 10 17.60 21.49 3.09
CA ARG A 10 18.69 21.15 4.01
C ARG A 10 19.24 19.73 3.80
N VAL A 11 18.43 18.83 3.24
CA VAL A 11 18.78 17.42 3.03
C VAL A 11 19.64 17.20 1.77
N ARG A 12 19.39 17.94 0.68
CA ARG A 12 20.14 17.79 -0.58
C ARG A 12 21.68 17.91 -0.43
N PRO A 13 22.23 18.86 0.36
CA PRO A 13 23.65 18.91 0.66
C PRO A 13 24.18 17.67 1.42
N ILE A 14 23.39 17.12 2.35
CA ILE A 14 23.74 15.94 3.15
C ILE A 14 23.82 14.70 2.25
N LEU A 15 22.89 14.53 1.31
CA LEU A 15 22.92 13.44 0.33
C LEU A 15 24.17 13.48 -0.56
N LYS A 16 24.65 14.69 -0.90
CA LYS A 16 25.91 14.86 -1.63
C LYS A 16 27.11 14.51 -0.75
N LEU A 17 27.14 15.01 0.50
CA LEU A 17 28.21 14.73 1.45
C LEU A 17 28.29 13.25 1.84
N ALA A 18 27.16 12.53 1.89
CA ALA A 18 27.13 11.10 2.16
C ALA A 18 27.99 10.29 1.18
N ARG A 19 28.18 10.79 -0.05
CA ARG A 19 29.01 10.17 -1.10
C ARG A 19 30.49 10.50 -0.96
N GLU A 20 30.80 11.71 -0.49
CA GLU A 20 32.14 12.31 -0.56
C GLU A 20 32.86 12.29 0.80
N ASN A 21 32.12 12.47 1.90
CA ASN A 21 32.63 12.55 3.27
C ASN A 21 31.59 12.13 4.31
N ARG A 22 31.61 10.83 4.66
CA ARG A 22 30.66 10.22 5.60
C ARG A 22 30.72 10.85 7.00
N ALA A 23 31.89 11.28 7.47
CA ALA A 23 32.04 11.87 8.80
C ALA A 23 31.35 13.25 8.88
N SER A 24 31.52 14.09 7.86
CA SER A 24 30.81 15.37 7.77
C SER A 24 29.31 15.19 7.58
N ALA A 25 28.88 14.19 6.79
CA ALA A 25 27.47 13.88 6.61
C ALA A 25 26.81 13.44 7.94
N ARG A 26 27.48 12.57 8.72
CA ARG A 26 27.02 12.17 10.06
C ARG A 26 26.92 13.36 11.01
N SER A 27 27.94 14.23 11.03
CA SER A 27 27.89 15.45 11.87
C SER A 27 26.70 16.33 11.52
N GLN A 28 26.44 16.57 10.23
CA GLN A 28 25.28 17.38 9.82
C GLN A 28 23.95 16.70 10.12
N MET A 29 23.86 15.38 9.97
CA MET A 29 22.67 14.62 10.33
C MET A 29 22.38 14.71 11.83
N SER A 30 23.40 14.65 12.68
CA SER A 30 23.27 14.81 14.13
C SER A 30 22.81 16.21 14.57
N ASP A 31 23.02 17.23 13.75
CA ASP A 31 22.58 18.60 14.03
C ASP A 31 21.09 18.83 13.68
N LEU A 32 20.46 17.90 12.95
CA LEU A 32 19.05 17.97 12.57
C LEU A 32 18.13 17.51 13.71
N SER A 33 16.94 18.10 13.81
CA SER A 33 15.86 17.59 14.65
C SER A 33 15.37 16.22 14.14
N LEU A 34 14.71 15.46 15.01
CA LEU A 34 14.19 14.13 14.64
C LEU A 34 13.25 14.19 13.43
N ASP A 35 12.34 15.17 13.37
CA ASP A 35 11.45 15.37 12.23
C ASP A 35 12.20 15.70 10.93
N GLU A 36 13.28 16.48 11.01
CA GLU A 36 14.15 16.76 9.87
C GLU A 36 14.93 15.54 9.43
N GLN A 37 15.32 14.64 10.35
CA GLN A 37 15.96 13.36 10.02
C GLN A 37 14.99 12.39 9.34
N VAL A 38 13.76 12.29 9.84
CA VAL A 38 12.68 11.50 9.20
C VAL A 38 12.43 12.01 7.79
N ALA A 39 12.30 13.33 7.63
CA ALA A 39 12.20 13.95 6.32
C ALA A 39 13.39 13.55 5.45
N ALA A 40 14.62 13.70 5.94
CA ALA A 40 15.84 13.38 5.20
C ALA A 40 15.87 11.95 4.63
N VAL A 41 15.40 10.98 5.41
CA VAL A 41 15.28 9.59 4.97
C VAL A 41 14.22 9.46 3.88
N CYS A 42 13.02 10.00 4.11
CA CYS A 42 11.92 9.89 3.15
C CYS A 42 12.23 10.60 1.82
N GLU A 43 12.97 11.71 1.85
CA GLU A 43 13.32 12.45 0.63
C GLU A 43 14.51 11.89 -0.13
N ALA A 44 15.28 11.02 0.51
CA ALA A 44 16.39 10.38 -0.17
C ALA A 44 15.84 9.48 -1.30
N PRO A 45 16.51 9.44 -2.47
CA PRO A 45 16.22 8.42 -3.47
C PRO A 45 16.24 7.04 -2.83
N MET A 46 15.36 6.14 -3.27
CA MET A 46 15.11 4.87 -2.58
C MET A 46 16.41 4.10 -2.29
N ALA A 47 17.25 3.92 -3.31
CA ALA A 47 18.58 3.29 -3.24
C ALA A 47 19.58 3.91 -2.25
N TRP A 48 19.25 5.05 -1.65
CA TRP A 48 20.07 5.72 -0.63
C TRP A 48 19.47 5.65 0.77
N ARG A 49 18.19 5.28 0.95
CA ARG A 49 17.51 5.39 2.25
C ARG A 49 18.20 4.62 3.37
N ASN A 50 18.58 3.37 3.13
CA ASN A 50 19.33 2.59 4.12
C ASN A 50 20.66 3.29 4.51
N ARG A 51 21.40 3.80 3.51
CA ARG A 51 22.64 4.55 3.77
C ARG A 51 22.39 5.82 4.57
N ILE A 52 21.27 6.50 4.37
CA ILE A 52 20.90 7.70 5.13
C ILE A 52 20.54 7.33 6.56
N LEU A 53 19.78 6.25 6.78
CA LEU A 53 19.51 5.73 8.12
C LEU A 53 20.81 5.41 8.88
N GLU A 54 21.81 4.81 8.25
CA GLU A 54 23.11 4.54 8.90
C GLU A 54 23.95 5.81 9.23
N LEU A 55 23.56 6.98 8.72
CA LEU A 55 24.16 8.27 9.07
C LEU A 55 23.49 8.91 10.28
N CYS A 56 22.24 8.55 10.56
CA CYS A 56 21.50 9.05 11.69
C CYS A 56 22.15 8.58 13.00
N PRO A 57 22.15 9.43 14.05
CA PRO A 57 22.69 9.07 15.35
C PRO A 57 21.90 7.96 16.04
N GLU A 58 20.57 7.97 15.88
CA GLU A 58 19.63 7.03 16.53
C GLU A 58 18.59 6.55 15.48
N PRO A 59 18.99 5.70 14.50
CA PRO A 59 18.08 5.20 13.46
C PRO A 59 16.85 4.48 14.05
N GLU A 60 16.98 3.81 15.19
CA GLU A 60 15.90 3.15 15.92
C GLU A 60 14.79 4.11 16.37
N ALA A 61 15.10 5.41 16.58
CA ALA A 61 14.12 6.42 16.92
C ALA A 61 13.41 6.99 15.67
N ILE A 62 13.98 6.81 14.49
CA ILE A 62 13.45 7.28 13.21
C ILE A 62 12.45 6.28 12.64
N VAL A 63 12.76 4.99 12.70
CA VAL A 63 11.93 3.93 12.12
C VAL A 63 10.45 4.03 12.51
N PRO A 64 10.08 4.18 13.80
CA PRO A 64 8.68 4.31 14.21
C PRO A 64 7.95 5.56 13.67
N LEU A 65 8.70 6.54 13.16
CA LEU A 65 8.18 7.81 12.66
C LEU A 65 8.12 7.87 11.12
N LEU A 66 8.65 6.86 10.43
CA LEU A 66 8.46 6.73 9.00
C LEU A 66 6.97 6.49 8.71
N PRO A 67 6.40 7.12 7.66
CA PRO A 67 5.08 6.70 7.17
C PRO A 67 5.08 5.21 6.81
N GLU A 68 3.93 4.57 6.94
CA GLU A 68 3.78 3.12 6.83
C GLU A 68 4.23 2.58 5.46
N ALA A 69 3.81 3.23 4.37
CA ALA A 69 4.25 2.87 3.03
C ALA A 69 5.75 3.11 2.82
N GLU A 70 6.31 4.16 3.44
CA GLU A 70 7.73 4.48 3.31
C GLU A 70 8.61 3.43 3.98
N LEU A 71 8.16 2.84 5.10
CA LEU A 71 8.83 1.68 5.69
C LEU A 71 8.81 0.50 4.72
N CYS A 72 7.64 0.16 4.15
CA CYS A 72 7.48 -0.94 3.20
C CYS A 72 8.45 -0.80 2.02
N PHE A 73 8.50 0.39 1.39
CA PHE A 73 9.42 0.69 0.29
C PHE A 73 10.89 0.55 0.71
N THR A 74 11.23 1.02 1.91
CA THR A 74 12.59 0.94 2.43
C THR A 74 13.01 -0.52 2.67
N CYS A 75 12.12 -1.35 3.23
CA CYS A 75 12.37 -2.78 3.39
C CYS A 75 12.56 -3.49 2.04
N LYS A 76 11.72 -3.18 1.04
CA LYS A 76 11.86 -3.77 -0.30
C LYS A 76 13.16 -3.39 -1.00
N GLU A 77 13.61 -2.15 -0.85
CA GLU A 77 14.89 -1.70 -1.40
C GLU A 77 16.10 -2.32 -0.70
N VAL A 78 16.04 -2.47 0.63
CA VAL A 78 17.07 -3.19 1.40
C VAL A 78 17.11 -4.67 0.99
N GLY A 79 15.94 -5.23 0.67
CA GLY A 79 15.71 -6.67 0.61
C GLY A 79 15.00 -7.10 1.90
N ILE A 80 13.83 -7.73 1.75
CA ILE A 80 12.96 -8.09 2.88
C ILE A 80 13.68 -9.06 3.84
N ASP A 81 14.51 -9.96 3.31
CA ASP A 81 15.28 -10.90 4.12
C ASP A 81 16.33 -10.17 5.01
N ASP A 82 16.80 -9.01 4.57
CA ASP A 82 17.83 -8.21 5.27
C ASP A 82 17.22 -7.07 6.11
N SER A 83 15.88 -6.98 6.20
CA SER A 83 15.18 -5.87 6.86
C SER A 83 14.75 -6.14 8.30
N SER A 84 15.24 -7.21 8.95
CA SER A 84 14.87 -7.59 10.32
C SER A 84 15.12 -6.48 11.34
N TRP A 85 16.23 -5.75 11.22
CA TRP A 85 16.55 -4.61 12.09
C TRP A 85 15.58 -3.43 11.96
N LEU A 86 14.99 -3.21 10.77
CA LEU A 86 13.93 -2.21 10.59
C LEU A 86 12.67 -2.67 11.31
N LEU A 87 12.29 -3.93 11.13
CA LEU A 87 11.06 -4.47 11.72
C LEU A 87 11.12 -4.60 13.24
N GLU A 88 12.31 -4.76 13.81
CA GLU A 88 12.53 -4.72 15.26
C GLU A 88 11.99 -3.43 15.88
N HIS A 89 12.12 -2.31 15.17
CA HIS A 89 11.69 -0.97 15.61
C HIS A 89 10.37 -0.51 15.01
N ALA A 90 9.78 -1.28 14.08
CA ALA A 90 8.51 -0.92 13.45
C ALA A 90 7.32 -1.00 14.41
N THR A 91 6.37 -0.08 14.26
CA THR A 91 5.08 -0.07 14.94
C THR A 91 4.16 -1.18 14.40
N GLU A 92 3.08 -1.47 15.13
CA GLU A 92 2.06 -2.45 14.68
C GLU A 92 1.42 -2.03 13.35
N ASP A 93 1.04 -0.75 13.23
CA ASP A 93 0.43 -0.19 12.01
C ASP A 93 1.39 -0.27 10.81
N GLN A 94 2.67 0.00 11.03
CA GLN A 94 3.70 -0.13 10.00
C GLN A 94 3.90 -1.58 9.53
N ILE A 95 3.90 -2.54 10.47
CA ILE A 95 4.06 -3.96 10.15
C ILE A 95 2.88 -4.45 9.31
N ILE A 96 1.65 -4.20 9.75
CA ILE A 96 0.47 -4.67 9.01
C ILE A 96 0.34 -3.99 7.65
N ALA A 97 0.69 -2.71 7.55
CA ALA A 97 0.73 -2.01 6.26
C ALA A 97 1.75 -2.61 5.29
N CYS A 98 2.93 -3.03 5.77
CA CYS A 98 3.90 -3.73 4.92
C CYS A 98 3.31 -5.02 4.34
N LEU A 99 2.57 -5.79 5.15
CA LEU A 99 1.90 -7.00 4.70
C LEU A 99 0.76 -6.69 3.72
N ASP A 100 -0.09 -5.70 4.02
CA ASP A 100 -1.21 -5.32 3.14
C ASP A 100 -0.74 -4.82 1.77
N LEU A 101 0.40 -4.12 1.71
CA LEU A 101 0.96 -3.58 0.50
C LEU A 101 1.68 -4.65 -0.36
N ASP A 102 2.46 -5.54 0.26
CA ASP A 102 3.40 -6.40 -0.46
C ASP A 102 3.08 -7.90 -0.41
N ALA A 103 2.36 -8.40 0.61
CA ALA A 103 2.13 -9.82 0.81
C ALA A 103 0.84 -10.35 0.14
N TRP A 104 0.34 -9.65 -0.90
CA TRP A 104 -0.91 -9.97 -1.59
C TRP A 104 -0.75 -9.95 -3.11
N LYS A 105 -1.42 -10.89 -3.79
CA LYS A 105 -1.57 -10.88 -5.25
C LYS A 105 -3.04 -10.77 -5.61
N GLY A 106 -3.41 -9.58 -6.08
CA GLY A 106 -4.81 -9.25 -6.36
C GLY A 106 -5.64 -9.25 -5.07
N LEU A 107 -6.55 -10.23 -4.97
CA LEU A 107 -7.53 -10.33 -3.88
C LEU A 107 -7.20 -11.42 -2.85
N THR A 108 -6.08 -12.12 -3.00
CA THR A 108 -5.67 -13.21 -2.11
C THR A 108 -4.28 -12.96 -1.55
N PRO A 109 -3.99 -13.36 -0.30
CA PRO A 109 -2.64 -13.31 0.22
C PRO A 109 -1.70 -14.19 -0.61
N ASP A 110 -0.49 -13.71 -0.87
CA ASP A 110 0.53 -14.52 -1.53
C ASP A 110 1.34 -15.28 -0.49
N ARG A 111 1.37 -16.61 -0.63
CA ARG A 111 2.09 -17.48 0.30
C ARG A 111 3.58 -17.17 0.37
N ALA A 112 4.25 -17.02 -0.77
CA ALA A 112 5.70 -16.86 -0.78
C ALA A 112 6.13 -15.52 -0.18
N ASP A 113 5.37 -14.46 -0.47
CA ASP A 113 5.63 -13.14 0.10
C ASP A 113 5.31 -13.11 1.61
N LEU A 114 4.21 -13.75 2.06
CA LEU A 114 3.92 -13.92 3.49
C LEU A 114 5.01 -14.73 4.22
N ASP A 115 5.46 -15.85 3.67
CA ASP A 115 6.53 -16.69 4.24
C ASP A 115 7.77 -15.84 4.50
N ARG A 116 8.14 -15.02 3.52
CA ARG A 116 9.29 -14.13 3.59
C ARG A 116 9.14 -13.10 4.69
N TRP A 117 8.02 -12.38 4.73
CA TRP A 117 7.77 -11.39 5.78
C TRP A 117 7.74 -11.99 7.19
N VAL A 118 7.07 -13.14 7.38
CA VAL A 118 6.99 -13.81 8.68
C VAL A 118 8.36 -14.34 9.11
N ALA A 119 9.18 -14.84 8.18
CA ALA A 119 10.56 -15.25 8.46
C ALA A 119 11.42 -14.06 8.93
N THR A 120 11.37 -12.92 8.24
CA THR A 120 12.09 -11.71 8.65
C THR A 120 11.63 -11.19 10.01
N LEU A 121 10.32 -11.21 10.28
CA LEU A 121 9.76 -10.86 11.59
C LEU A 121 10.24 -11.79 12.71
N ALA A 122 10.39 -13.08 12.43
CA ALA A 122 10.95 -14.04 13.36
C ALA A 122 12.46 -13.82 13.58
N GLU A 123 13.20 -13.44 12.54
CA GLU A 123 14.62 -13.06 12.65
C GLU A 123 14.81 -11.82 13.54
N ALA A 124 13.90 -10.85 13.45
CA ALA A 124 13.87 -9.65 14.31
C ALA A 124 13.56 -9.94 15.80
N GLY A 125 13.32 -11.20 16.17
CA GLY A 125 13.18 -11.65 17.54
C GLY A 125 11.73 -11.88 17.99
N ASP A 126 11.57 -12.66 19.06
CA ASP A 126 10.24 -13.05 19.58
C ASP A 126 9.36 -11.85 19.99
N PRO A 127 9.89 -10.76 20.59
CA PRO A 127 9.08 -9.57 20.88
C PRO A 127 8.51 -8.90 19.62
N THR A 128 9.23 -8.96 18.51
CA THR A 128 8.78 -8.44 17.21
C THR A 128 7.77 -9.39 16.58
N LEU A 129 8.02 -10.69 16.62
CA LEU A 129 7.12 -11.71 16.09
C LEU A 129 5.75 -11.68 16.79
N ILE A 130 5.69 -11.55 18.12
CA ILE A 130 4.41 -11.45 18.84
C ILE A 130 3.67 -10.15 18.55
N ARG A 131 4.40 -9.03 18.44
CA ARG A 131 3.84 -7.73 18.08
C ARG A 131 3.21 -7.78 16.69
N ALA A 132 3.93 -8.35 15.73
CA ALA A 132 3.43 -8.57 14.39
C ALA A 132 2.18 -9.47 14.38
N ALA A 133 2.22 -10.60 15.07
CA ALA A 133 1.07 -11.50 15.15
C ALA A 133 -0.18 -10.80 15.76
N ARG A 134 0.00 -9.91 16.73
CA ARG A 134 -1.11 -9.12 17.30
C ARG A 134 -1.65 -8.05 16.36
N SER A 135 -0.80 -7.50 15.49
CA SER A 135 -1.20 -6.53 14.47
C SER A 135 -1.95 -7.17 13.28
N MET A 136 -1.75 -8.46 13.05
CA MET A 136 -2.42 -9.21 11.98
C MET A 136 -3.83 -9.61 12.37
N ASP A 137 -4.72 -9.62 11.38
CA ASP A 137 -6.05 -10.20 11.54
C ASP A 137 -5.92 -11.72 11.79
N THR A 138 -6.83 -12.28 12.59
CA THR A 138 -6.83 -13.72 12.86
C THR A 138 -7.06 -14.51 11.58
N GLU A 139 -7.82 -13.96 10.64
CA GLU A 139 -8.10 -14.58 9.35
C GLU A 139 -6.85 -14.65 8.48
N LEU A 140 -6.01 -13.60 8.47
CA LEU A 140 -4.72 -13.63 7.74
C LEU A 140 -3.76 -14.66 8.35
N LEU A 141 -3.67 -14.71 9.68
CA LEU A 141 -2.87 -15.72 10.38
C LEU A 141 -3.39 -17.14 10.15
N ALA A 142 -4.71 -17.33 10.16
CA ALA A 142 -5.32 -18.63 9.87
C ALA A 142 -5.06 -19.06 8.43
N LEU A 143 -5.15 -18.16 7.46
CA LEU A 143 -4.78 -18.44 6.06
C LEU A 143 -3.30 -18.81 5.93
N TYR A 144 -2.41 -18.07 6.60
CA TYR A 144 -1.00 -18.42 6.67
C TYR A 144 -0.81 -19.83 7.23
N LEU A 145 -1.34 -20.14 8.42
CA LEU A 145 -1.22 -21.49 9.01
C LEU A 145 -1.80 -22.57 8.10
N ARG A 146 -3.00 -22.36 7.52
CA ARG A 146 -3.64 -23.31 6.60
C ARG A 146 -2.81 -23.58 5.36
N ALA A 147 -1.99 -22.63 4.91
CA ALA A 147 -1.12 -22.84 3.76
C ALA A 147 -0.01 -23.87 4.03
N HIS A 148 0.39 -24.05 5.30
CA HIS A 148 1.49 -24.92 5.72
C HIS A 148 1.05 -26.16 6.48
N VAL A 149 0.03 -26.06 7.33
CA VAL A 149 -0.40 -27.14 8.22
C VAL A 149 -1.88 -27.48 8.08
N ALA A 150 -2.20 -28.73 8.38
CA ALA A 150 -3.53 -29.13 8.83
C ALA A 150 -3.53 -29.17 10.36
N VAL A 151 -4.65 -28.79 10.98
CA VAL A 151 -4.82 -28.77 12.43
C VAL A 151 -6.01 -29.66 12.74
N ASP A 152 -5.87 -30.56 13.70
CA ASP A 152 -6.94 -31.43 14.20
C ASP A 152 -7.15 -31.12 15.69
N LEU A 153 -8.40 -30.88 16.08
CA LEU A 153 -8.78 -30.75 17.49
C LEU A 153 -9.09 -32.12 18.08
N LYS A 154 -8.42 -32.48 19.19
CA LYS A 154 -8.72 -33.71 19.93
C LYS A 154 -10.20 -33.74 20.36
N PRO A 155 -11.00 -34.75 19.95
CA PRO A 155 -12.40 -34.84 20.34
C PRO A 155 -12.58 -35.02 21.85
N SER A 156 -13.56 -34.32 22.42
CA SER A 156 -13.89 -34.44 23.84
C SER A 156 -14.51 -35.80 24.14
N GLY A 157 -13.93 -36.53 25.10
CA GLY A 157 -14.45 -37.82 25.57
C GLY A 157 -14.11 -39.03 24.69
N ASP A 158 -13.25 -38.86 23.69
CA ASP A 158 -12.69 -39.97 22.92
C ASP A 158 -11.31 -40.35 23.47
N GLU A 159 -11.26 -41.45 24.23
CA GLU A 159 -10.02 -41.99 24.82
C GLU A 159 -9.19 -42.79 23.82
N ASP A 160 -9.81 -43.28 22.73
CA ASP A 160 -9.16 -44.10 21.71
C ASP A 160 -8.61 -43.26 20.56
N TRP A 161 -8.95 -41.97 20.50
CA TRP A 161 -8.42 -41.04 19.52
C TRP A 161 -6.89 -40.95 19.59
N GLN A 162 -6.26 -41.02 18.42
CA GLN A 162 -4.82 -40.87 18.26
C GLN A 162 -4.51 -39.66 17.37
N PRO A 163 -3.44 -38.92 17.68
CA PRO A 163 -3.04 -37.80 16.84
C PRO A 163 -2.60 -38.27 15.45
N PRO A 164 -2.71 -37.40 14.44
CA PRO A 164 -2.15 -37.66 13.11
C PRO A 164 -0.67 -38.06 13.18
N GLU A 165 -0.23 -38.91 12.26
CA GLU A 165 1.18 -39.29 12.17
C GLU A 165 2.07 -38.06 11.96
N GLY A 166 3.07 -37.89 12.83
CA GLY A 166 3.95 -36.72 12.81
C GLY A 166 3.31 -35.43 13.35
N GLY A 167 2.10 -35.50 13.92
CA GLY A 167 1.42 -34.38 14.54
C GLY A 167 2.19 -33.81 15.74
N GLN A 168 2.33 -32.49 15.76
CA GLN A 168 2.93 -31.71 16.84
C GLN A 168 1.83 -31.01 17.65
N THR A 169 2.07 -30.78 18.95
CA THR A 169 1.12 -30.06 19.82
C THR A 169 1.87 -29.29 20.89
N LEU A 170 1.30 -28.16 21.34
CA LEU A 170 1.81 -27.37 22.46
C LEU A 170 0.92 -27.46 23.71
N ASP A 171 -0.36 -27.78 23.54
CA ASP A 171 -1.39 -27.79 24.59
C ASP A 171 -2.01 -29.17 24.86
N GLY A 172 -1.70 -30.16 24.01
CA GLY A 172 -2.30 -31.50 24.06
C GLY A 172 -3.75 -31.57 23.57
N GLN A 173 -4.28 -30.50 22.99
CA GLN A 173 -5.63 -30.39 22.42
C GLN A 173 -5.60 -30.21 20.91
N PHE A 174 -4.88 -29.20 20.41
CA PHE A 174 -4.71 -28.99 18.98
C PHE A 174 -3.43 -29.69 18.51
N TYR A 175 -3.56 -30.49 17.46
CA TYR A 175 -2.45 -31.18 16.82
C TYR A 175 -2.29 -30.65 15.41
N TYR A 176 -1.08 -30.26 15.01
CA TYR A 176 -0.83 -29.75 13.67
C TYR A 176 0.23 -30.58 12.94
N VAL A 177 0.03 -30.78 11.65
CA VAL A 177 0.91 -31.56 10.77
C VAL A 177 1.15 -30.80 9.47
N ALA A 178 2.37 -30.89 8.95
CA ALA A 178 2.74 -30.30 7.66
C ALA A 178 1.82 -30.81 6.53
N ARG A 179 1.32 -29.91 5.68
CA ARG A 179 0.57 -30.28 4.47
C ARG A 179 1.44 -30.93 3.41
N LYS A 180 2.74 -30.65 3.40
CA LYS A 180 3.70 -31.18 2.43
C LYS A 180 4.86 -31.86 3.18
N PRO A 181 5.40 -33.00 2.69
CA PRO A 181 6.46 -33.73 3.40
C PRO A 181 7.76 -32.95 3.66
N ASN A 182 8.09 -31.97 2.81
CA ASN A 182 9.30 -31.15 2.92
C ASN A 182 9.01 -29.70 3.35
N GLU A 183 7.84 -29.46 3.96
CA GLU A 183 7.49 -28.15 4.51
C GLU A 183 8.38 -27.84 5.71
N ASP A 184 9.12 -26.73 5.67
CA ASP A 184 9.86 -26.25 6.84
C ASP A 184 8.90 -25.51 7.78
N LEU A 185 8.59 -26.12 8.91
CA LEU A 185 7.70 -25.54 9.92
C LEU A 185 8.46 -24.77 11.01
N ALA A 186 9.78 -24.59 10.94
CA ALA A 186 10.55 -24.00 12.03
C ALA A 186 10.03 -22.62 12.46
N VAL A 187 9.76 -21.73 11.49
CA VAL A 187 9.24 -20.38 11.75
C VAL A 187 7.80 -20.43 12.28
N LEU A 188 6.93 -21.26 11.69
CA LEU A 188 5.54 -21.43 12.12
C LEU A 188 5.47 -22.00 13.55
N THR A 189 6.25 -23.04 13.86
CA THR A 189 6.35 -23.62 15.20
C THR A 189 6.88 -22.62 16.21
N ARG A 190 7.82 -21.74 15.83
CA ARG A 190 8.28 -20.64 16.67
C ARG A 190 7.16 -19.63 16.93
N LEU A 191 6.43 -19.21 15.90
CA LEU A 191 5.26 -18.33 16.02
C LEU A 191 4.22 -18.92 16.99
N LEU A 192 3.82 -20.18 16.78
CA LEU A 192 2.86 -20.86 17.66
C LEU A 192 3.34 -20.95 19.10
N ARG A 193 4.64 -21.20 19.32
CA ARG A 193 5.22 -21.24 20.67
C ARG A 193 5.18 -19.89 21.35
N VAL A 194 5.61 -18.84 20.66
CA VAL A 194 5.59 -17.47 21.19
C VAL A 194 4.17 -17.04 21.53
N LEU A 195 3.20 -17.35 20.67
CA LEU A 195 1.77 -17.10 20.93
C LEU A 195 1.27 -17.92 22.13
N PHE A 196 1.57 -19.22 22.21
CA PHE A 196 1.16 -20.05 23.34
C PHE A 196 1.68 -19.50 24.68
N GLU A 197 2.91 -19.01 24.72
CA GLU A 197 3.56 -18.47 25.92
C GLU A 197 3.11 -17.04 26.27
N SER A 198 2.83 -16.19 25.27
CA SER A 198 2.63 -14.74 25.45
C SER A 198 1.21 -14.25 25.20
N ASP A 199 0.41 -14.99 24.43
CA ASP A 199 -0.95 -14.66 24.03
C ASP A 199 -1.77 -15.91 23.69
N TYR A 200 -2.06 -16.71 24.72
CA TYR A 200 -2.78 -17.97 24.57
C TYR A 200 -4.13 -17.82 23.87
N TRP A 201 -4.81 -16.67 24.04
CA TRP A 201 -6.11 -16.45 23.41
C TRP A 201 -5.97 -16.30 21.89
N LEU A 202 -4.99 -15.52 21.41
CA LEU A 202 -4.72 -15.42 19.98
C LEU A 202 -4.28 -16.78 19.41
N TYR A 203 -3.38 -17.50 20.10
CA TYR A 203 -3.00 -18.87 19.76
C TYR A 203 -4.23 -19.78 19.57
N PHE A 204 -5.13 -19.81 20.55
CA PHE A 204 -6.34 -20.62 20.54
C PHE A 204 -7.26 -20.24 19.37
N ARG A 205 -7.54 -18.94 19.18
CA ARG A 205 -8.43 -18.48 18.12
C ARG A 205 -7.94 -18.86 16.74
N ILE A 206 -6.64 -18.71 16.48
CA ILE A 206 -6.07 -19.02 15.17
C ILE A 206 -6.19 -20.52 14.90
N LEU A 207 -5.82 -21.39 15.84
CA LEU A 207 -5.92 -22.84 15.63
C LEU A 207 -7.38 -23.31 15.48
N GLN A 208 -8.30 -22.74 16.25
CA GLN A 208 -9.73 -22.99 16.10
C GLN A 208 -10.23 -22.55 14.72
N SER A 209 -9.82 -21.38 14.24
CA SER A 209 -10.18 -20.84 12.92
C SER A 209 -9.62 -21.70 11.78
N VAL A 210 -8.38 -22.20 11.91
CA VAL A 210 -7.77 -23.12 10.94
C VAL A 210 -8.57 -24.41 10.79
N GLU A 211 -9.10 -24.95 11.89
CA GLU A 211 -9.85 -26.21 11.92
C GLU A 211 -11.32 -26.05 11.50
N GLU A 212 -12.02 -25.03 12.00
CA GLU A 212 -13.48 -24.92 11.85
C GLU A 212 -13.92 -24.01 10.69
N GLU A 213 -13.17 -22.95 10.38
CA GLU A 213 -13.65 -21.91 9.47
C GLU A 213 -13.39 -22.27 8.00
N GLN A 214 -14.28 -21.85 7.11
CA GLN A 214 -14.14 -22.13 5.68
C GLN A 214 -13.10 -21.21 5.05
N GLN A 215 -12.36 -21.74 4.06
CA GLN A 215 -11.28 -20.98 3.42
C GLN A 215 -11.79 -19.69 2.78
N VAL A 216 -12.92 -19.77 2.08
CA VAL A 216 -13.52 -18.62 1.39
C VAL A 216 -13.95 -17.54 2.40
N GLU A 217 -14.48 -17.93 3.56
CA GLU A 217 -14.86 -16.97 4.60
C GLU A 217 -13.64 -16.24 5.16
N LEU A 218 -12.54 -16.96 5.40
CA LEU A 218 -11.27 -16.37 5.82
C LEU A 218 -10.70 -15.40 4.78
N GLU A 219 -10.68 -15.80 3.51
CA GLU A 219 -10.19 -14.97 2.40
C GLU A 219 -11.00 -13.68 2.27
N GLU A 220 -12.34 -13.76 2.34
CA GLU A 220 -13.21 -12.59 2.28
C GLU A 220 -12.97 -11.62 3.45
N TRP A 221 -12.86 -12.14 4.68
CA TRP A 221 -12.64 -11.29 5.85
C TRP A 221 -11.25 -10.66 5.85
N ALA A 222 -10.20 -11.43 5.55
CA ALA A 222 -8.85 -10.91 5.42
C ALA A 222 -8.79 -9.82 4.34
N LEU A 223 -9.46 -10.01 3.20
CA LEU A 223 -9.55 -9.00 2.14
C LEU A 223 -10.28 -7.73 2.59
N ARG A 224 -11.38 -7.87 3.35
CA ARG A 224 -12.13 -6.71 3.90
C ARG A 224 -11.27 -5.90 4.86
N TRP A 225 -10.54 -6.56 5.76
CA TRP A 225 -9.64 -5.89 6.71
C TRP A 225 -8.52 -5.15 6.00
N ARG A 226 -7.84 -5.83 5.07
CA ARG A 226 -6.83 -5.21 4.20
C ARG A 226 -7.39 -4.00 3.46
N THR A 227 -8.56 -4.16 2.84
CA THR A 227 -9.17 -3.08 2.05
C THR A 227 -9.45 -1.87 2.95
N GLY A 228 -9.99 -2.07 4.15
CA GLY A 228 -10.21 -0.97 5.11
C GLY A 228 -8.93 -0.23 5.49
N ARG A 229 -7.86 -0.97 5.82
CA ARG A 229 -6.56 -0.36 6.17
C ARG A 229 -5.90 0.35 5.00
N LEU A 230 -5.96 -0.23 3.79
CA LEU A 230 -5.48 0.44 2.58
C LEU A 230 -6.28 1.73 2.29
N GLU A 231 -7.59 1.73 2.56
CA GLU A 231 -8.42 2.93 2.44
C GLU A 231 -8.03 4.01 3.45
N ASP A 232 -7.70 3.64 4.68
CA ASP A 232 -7.18 4.56 5.71
C ASP A 232 -5.81 5.15 5.31
N LEU A 233 -4.99 4.36 4.60
CA LEU A 233 -3.76 4.83 3.94
C LEU A 233 -4.04 5.64 2.66
N GLY A 234 -5.29 5.81 2.25
CA GLY A 234 -5.63 6.64 1.10
C GLY A 234 -5.70 5.91 -0.23
N PHE A 235 -5.65 4.58 -0.25
CA PHE A 235 -5.87 3.73 -1.42
C PHE A 235 -7.31 3.21 -1.43
N PRO A 236 -8.22 3.78 -2.23
CA PRO A 236 -9.63 3.37 -2.25
C PRO A 236 -9.79 1.93 -2.74
N SER A 237 -10.90 1.26 -2.44
CA SER A 237 -11.25 -0.01 -3.09
C SER A 237 -11.26 0.09 -4.62
N TRP A 238 -10.95 -1.02 -5.28
CA TRP A 238 -10.83 -1.07 -6.74
C TRP A 238 -12.11 -0.61 -7.47
N ASP A 239 -13.29 -1.04 -7.02
CA ASP A 239 -14.58 -0.60 -7.58
C ASP A 239 -14.81 0.91 -7.47
N ARG A 240 -14.33 1.52 -6.38
CA ARG A 240 -14.40 2.99 -6.21
C ARG A 240 -13.40 3.68 -7.12
N ALA A 241 -12.17 3.18 -7.18
CA ALA A 241 -11.10 3.69 -8.02
C ALA A 241 -11.49 3.68 -9.51
N MET A 242 -12.08 2.58 -9.99
CA MET A 242 -12.43 2.39 -11.40
C MET A 242 -13.48 3.39 -11.92
N ARG A 243 -14.23 4.07 -11.02
CA ARG A 243 -15.22 5.11 -11.39
C ARG A 243 -14.60 6.28 -12.15
N ILE A 244 -13.31 6.57 -11.98
CA ILE A 244 -12.62 7.62 -12.73
C ILE A 244 -12.50 7.31 -14.23
N TYR A 245 -12.57 6.01 -14.59
CA TYR A 245 -12.58 5.53 -15.98
C TYR A 245 -14.00 5.29 -16.52
N GLY A 246 -15.03 5.63 -15.73
CA GLY A 246 -16.43 5.44 -16.11
C GLY A 246 -16.78 6.09 -17.45
N TYR A 247 -17.61 5.42 -18.23
CA TYR A 247 -17.96 5.87 -19.58
C TYR A 247 -18.62 7.26 -19.60
N LEU A 248 -18.17 8.11 -20.54
CA LEU A 248 -18.81 9.35 -20.93
C LEU A 248 -19.18 9.30 -22.41
N ARG A 249 -20.36 9.80 -22.74
CA ARG A 249 -20.78 9.90 -24.14
C ARG A 249 -19.97 10.98 -24.85
N SER A 250 -19.51 10.69 -26.06
CA SER A 250 -18.69 11.60 -26.87
C SER A 250 -19.38 12.93 -27.19
N ASP A 251 -20.72 12.93 -27.31
CA ASP A 251 -21.53 14.12 -27.58
C ASP A 251 -21.73 15.03 -26.37
N ARG A 252 -21.23 14.62 -25.18
CA ARG A 252 -21.38 15.34 -23.91
C ARG A 252 -20.05 15.65 -23.22
N LEU A 253 -18.93 15.51 -23.93
CA LEU A 253 -17.60 15.77 -23.34
C LEU A 253 -17.36 17.23 -22.96
N GLY A 254 -18.10 18.17 -23.57
CA GLY A 254 -18.06 19.60 -23.24
C GLY A 254 -19.03 20.03 -22.13
N ASP A 255 -19.91 19.14 -21.66
CA ASP A 255 -20.95 19.49 -20.69
C ASP A 255 -20.34 19.69 -19.29
N LEU A 256 -20.60 20.85 -18.68
CA LEU A 256 -20.25 21.06 -17.28
C LEU A 256 -21.19 20.28 -16.36
N PRO A 257 -20.68 19.55 -15.34
CA PRO A 257 -21.54 18.84 -14.41
C PRO A 257 -22.44 19.81 -13.63
N PRO A 258 -23.74 19.47 -13.43
CA PRO A 258 -24.73 20.41 -12.87
C PRO A 258 -24.49 20.80 -11.40
N ASN A 259 -23.65 20.06 -10.66
CA ASN A 259 -23.25 20.37 -9.28
C ASN A 259 -21.75 20.08 -9.13
N ALA A 260 -20.90 21.07 -9.42
CA ALA A 260 -19.49 20.99 -9.08
C ALA A 260 -19.25 21.60 -7.70
N GLN A 261 -19.34 20.76 -6.66
CA GLN A 261 -18.82 20.88 -5.28
C GLN A 261 -19.45 19.73 -4.48
N SER A 262 -18.79 19.01 -3.58
CA SER A 262 -17.53 19.22 -2.87
C SER A 262 -16.61 18.00 -3.05
N ILE A 263 -15.31 18.24 -3.23
CA ILE A 263 -14.31 17.31 -2.72
C ILE A 263 -14.65 17.16 -1.23
N GLU A 264 -15.17 15.99 -0.82
CA GLU A 264 -15.17 15.66 0.60
C GLU A 264 -13.71 15.66 1.01
N SER A 265 -13.25 16.78 1.57
CA SER A 265 -11.97 16.85 2.23
C SER A 265 -12.13 16.14 3.57
N SER A 266 -12.23 14.81 3.54
CA SER A 266 -11.68 14.08 4.66
C SER A 266 -10.19 14.41 4.66
N GLU A 267 -9.71 15.02 5.74
CA GLU A 267 -8.28 15.13 6.02
C GLU A 267 -7.74 13.71 6.11
N TRP A 268 -7.41 13.12 4.96
CA TRP A 268 -6.77 11.82 4.90
C TRP A 268 -5.28 12.02 5.12
N PRO A 269 -4.64 11.24 6.01
CA PRO A 269 -3.19 11.18 6.06
C PRO A 269 -2.70 10.72 4.68
N LEU A 270 -1.71 11.41 4.13
CA LEU A 270 -1.10 11.02 2.87
C LEU A 270 -0.25 9.77 3.13
N PRO A 271 -0.41 8.66 2.39
CA PRO A 271 0.31 7.40 2.63
C PRO A 271 1.82 7.53 2.48
N VAL A 272 2.27 8.50 1.69
CA VAL A 272 3.64 8.65 1.22
C VAL A 272 4.13 10.05 1.56
N TRP A 273 5.41 10.17 1.88
CA TRP A 273 6.05 11.45 2.11
C TRP A 273 6.20 12.19 0.77
N ILE A 274 5.31 13.15 0.54
CA ILE A 274 5.39 13.98 -0.66
C ILE A 274 6.41 15.10 -0.39
N THR A 275 7.64 14.90 -0.87
CA THR A 275 8.76 15.84 -0.76
C THR A 275 8.47 17.16 -1.48
N ASP A 276 7.90 17.05 -2.67
CA ASP A 276 7.48 18.15 -3.50
C ASP A 276 6.08 17.79 -4.00
N LEU A 277 5.03 18.45 -3.48
CA LEU A 277 3.78 18.56 -4.24
C LEU A 277 4.22 18.97 -5.65
N PRO A 278 3.84 18.25 -6.73
CA PRO A 278 4.35 18.50 -8.07
C PRO A 278 4.30 20.00 -8.26
N ALA A 279 5.50 20.60 -8.22
CA ALA A 279 5.58 21.99 -7.84
C ALA A 279 4.70 22.76 -8.81
N ALA A 280 4.00 23.79 -8.35
CA ALA A 280 3.42 24.79 -9.24
C ALA A 280 4.48 25.42 -10.20
N ALA A 281 5.77 25.07 -10.04
CA ALA A 281 6.89 25.36 -10.92
C ALA A 281 7.08 24.36 -12.08
N ASP A 282 6.46 23.19 -12.07
CA ASP A 282 6.43 22.29 -13.22
C ASP A 282 5.35 22.75 -14.21
N HIS A 283 5.74 23.69 -15.08
CA HIS A 283 4.87 24.24 -16.10
C HIS A 283 4.59 23.28 -17.27
N ARG A 284 5.02 22.00 -17.20
CA ARG A 284 4.76 21.02 -18.28
C ARG A 284 3.26 20.82 -18.51
N PHE A 285 2.48 20.69 -17.44
CA PHE A 285 1.06 20.40 -17.49
C PHE A 285 0.21 21.66 -17.30
N SER A 286 -0.82 21.85 -18.13
CA SER A 286 -1.77 22.98 -18.00
C SER A 286 -2.46 22.99 -16.65
N LEU A 287 -2.71 21.81 -16.09
CA LEU A 287 -3.23 21.63 -14.75
C LEU A 287 -2.40 22.39 -13.71
N PHE A 288 -1.08 22.17 -13.66
CA PHE A 288 -0.21 22.81 -12.68
C PHE A 288 0.01 24.30 -12.94
N ARG A 289 -0.03 24.74 -14.21
CA ARG A 289 -0.05 26.17 -14.55
C ARG A 289 -1.28 26.87 -13.97
N ALA A 290 -2.46 26.25 -14.11
CA ALA A 290 -3.70 26.79 -13.58
C ALA A 290 -3.72 26.81 -12.03
N VAL A 291 -3.17 25.76 -11.39
CA VAL A 291 -3.00 25.71 -9.92
C VAL A 291 -2.09 26.82 -9.40
N ALA A 292 -1.07 27.21 -10.17
CA ALA A 292 -0.16 28.30 -9.78
C ALA A 292 -0.87 29.66 -9.65
N GLU A 293 -2.00 29.85 -10.33
CA GLU A 293 -2.83 31.07 -10.27
C GLU A 293 -3.82 31.06 -9.10
N LEU A 294 -4.07 29.92 -8.47
CA LEU A 294 -5.01 29.78 -7.35
C LEU A 294 -4.47 30.40 -6.05
N ALA A 295 -5.40 30.81 -5.18
CA ALA A 295 -5.07 31.25 -3.83
C ALA A 295 -4.44 30.11 -3.00
N PRO A 296 -3.62 30.41 -1.97
CA PRO A 296 -2.93 29.40 -1.17
C PRO A 296 -3.84 28.31 -0.60
N GLU A 297 -5.02 28.68 -0.10
CA GLU A 297 -5.99 27.75 0.51
C GLU A 297 -6.64 26.85 -0.54
N GLU A 298 -6.94 27.38 -1.72
CA GLU A 298 -7.51 26.61 -2.84
C GLU A 298 -6.48 25.64 -3.41
N ARG A 299 -5.22 26.10 -3.50
CA ARG A 299 -4.08 25.30 -3.94
C ARG A 299 -3.85 24.11 -3.01
N ALA A 300 -3.92 24.31 -1.69
CA ALA A 300 -3.80 23.21 -0.73
C ALA A 300 -4.92 22.17 -0.92
N ARG A 301 -6.18 22.61 -1.06
CA ARG A 301 -7.32 21.70 -1.32
C ARG A 301 -7.18 20.94 -2.62
N PHE A 302 -6.74 21.62 -3.69
CA PHE A 302 -6.47 20.99 -4.98
C PHE A 302 -5.47 19.85 -4.81
N PHE A 303 -4.36 20.09 -4.09
CA PHE A 303 -3.33 19.08 -3.93
C PHE A 303 -3.82 17.83 -3.20
N TYR A 304 -4.62 17.97 -2.14
CA TYR A 304 -5.25 16.81 -1.49
C TYR A 304 -6.12 16.01 -2.46
N ALA A 305 -7.00 16.70 -3.21
CA ALA A 305 -7.87 16.05 -4.19
C ALA A 305 -7.08 15.40 -5.34
N PHE A 306 -5.98 16.03 -5.75
CA PHE A 306 -5.12 15.53 -6.81
C PHE A 306 -4.34 14.29 -6.38
N ILE A 307 -3.86 14.22 -5.14
CA ILE A 307 -3.24 12.99 -4.62
C ILE A 307 -4.27 11.88 -4.46
N ASN A 308 -5.48 12.19 -4.01
CA ASN A 308 -6.56 11.20 -3.98
C ASN A 308 -6.82 10.64 -5.40
N LEU A 309 -6.89 11.49 -6.42
CA LEU A 309 -6.99 11.06 -7.81
C LEU A 309 -5.79 10.20 -8.24
N ALA A 310 -4.56 10.55 -7.87
CA ALA A 310 -3.39 9.75 -8.19
C ALA A 310 -3.44 8.35 -7.52
N ASN A 311 -3.87 8.26 -6.27
CA ASN A 311 -4.09 6.98 -5.60
C ASN A 311 -5.21 6.16 -6.28
N GLN A 312 -6.30 6.81 -6.69
CA GLN A 312 -7.34 6.16 -7.50
C GLN A 312 -6.79 5.61 -8.81
N VAL A 313 -5.92 6.36 -9.50
CA VAL A 313 -5.24 5.89 -10.71
C VAL A 313 -4.38 4.66 -10.41
N ALA A 314 -3.54 4.71 -9.38
CA ALA A 314 -2.68 3.59 -8.99
C ALA A 314 -3.47 2.30 -8.73
N VAL A 315 -4.55 2.40 -7.95
CA VAL A 315 -5.41 1.26 -7.63
C VAL A 315 -6.18 0.77 -8.87
N ALA A 316 -6.82 1.67 -9.62
CA ALA A 316 -7.62 1.30 -10.78
C ALA A 316 -6.78 0.63 -11.88
N ASP A 317 -5.53 1.09 -12.05
CA ASP A 317 -4.55 0.50 -12.95
C ASP A 317 -3.92 -0.80 -12.42
N ARG A 318 -4.32 -1.26 -11.23
CA ARG A 318 -3.78 -2.44 -10.53
C ARG A 318 -2.25 -2.39 -10.42
N SER A 319 -1.72 -1.22 -10.10
CA SER A 319 -0.28 -1.02 -9.90
C SER A 319 0.19 -1.72 -8.62
N ASP A 320 1.47 -2.10 -8.57
CA ASP A 320 2.08 -2.60 -7.33
C ASP A 320 2.14 -1.45 -6.31
N LEU A 321 1.25 -1.47 -5.31
CA LEU A 321 1.18 -0.42 -4.29
C LEU A 321 2.40 -0.41 -3.36
N ALA A 322 3.17 -1.50 -3.35
CA ALA A 322 4.44 -1.60 -2.63
C ALA A 322 5.65 -1.12 -3.49
N ASP A 323 5.46 -0.68 -4.74
CA ASP A 323 6.51 -0.05 -5.55
C ASP A 323 6.54 1.47 -5.30
N ALA A 324 7.69 1.98 -4.86
CA ALA A 324 7.91 3.41 -4.64
C ALA A 324 7.70 4.26 -5.91
N GLU A 325 7.86 3.68 -7.11
CA GLU A 325 7.65 4.35 -8.39
C GLU A 325 6.17 4.37 -8.82
N THR A 326 5.28 3.65 -8.13
CA THR A 326 3.85 3.61 -8.47
C THR A 326 3.19 4.98 -8.33
N LEU A 327 3.37 5.65 -7.19
CA LEU A 327 2.76 6.96 -6.97
C LEU A 327 3.30 8.03 -7.95
N PRO A 328 4.62 8.17 -8.19
CA PRO A 328 5.15 9.04 -9.24
C PRO A 328 4.53 8.81 -10.63
N LYS A 329 4.42 7.56 -11.08
CA LYS A 329 3.79 7.20 -12.37
C LYS A 329 2.31 7.58 -12.39
N ALA A 330 1.60 7.31 -11.30
CA ALA A 330 0.18 7.64 -11.18
C ALA A 330 -0.07 9.16 -11.14
N ILE A 331 0.78 9.92 -10.45
CA ILE A 331 0.78 11.39 -10.45
C ILE A 331 1.00 11.92 -11.87
N GLU A 332 1.99 11.39 -12.60
CA GLU A 332 2.27 11.82 -13.97
C GLU A 332 1.07 11.55 -14.89
N LYS A 333 0.48 10.36 -14.80
CA LYS A 333 -0.72 10.00 -15.56
C LYS A 333 -1.90 10.90 -15.19
N ALA A 334 -2.18 11.10 -13.90
CA ALA A 334 -3.24 11.98 -13.42
C ALA A 334 -3.05 13.42 -13.94
N ALA A 335 -1.83 13.95 -13.86
CA ALA A 335 -1.53 15.31 -14.33
C ALA A 335 -1.73 15.46 -15.83
N ARG A 336 -1.19 14.51 -16.62
CA ARG A 336 -1.29 14.51 -18.08
C ARG A 336 -2.74 14.43 -18.55
N ILE A 337 -3.50 13.48 -18.02
CA ILE A 337 -4.87 13.21 -18.47
C ILE A 337 -5.84 14.29 -18.00
N SER A 338 -5.73 14.75 -16.74
CA SER A 338 -6.57 15.85 -16.26
C SER A 338 -6.26 17.18 -16.95
N SER A 339 -5.02 17.39 -17.43
CA SER A 339 -4.67 18.54 -18.28
C SER A 339 -5.44 18.54 -19.60
N LEU A 340 -5.54 17.39 -20.26
CA LEU A 340 -6.32 17.27 -21.51
C LEU A 340 -7.80 17.58 -21.29
N GLY A 341 -8.39 17.04 -20.22
CA GLY A 341 -9.78 17.32 -19.87
C GLY A 341 -10.02 18.79 -19.52
N LEU A 342 -9.11 19.41 -18.77
CA LEU A 342 -9.18 20.83 -18.41
C LEU A 342 -9.11 21.73 -19.64
N GLU A 343 -8.16 21.49 -20.54
CA GLU A 343 -8.02 22.26 -21.78
C GLU A 343 -9.28 22.17 -22.64
N HIS A 344 -9.84 20.97 -22.81
CA HIS A 344 -11.05 20.76 -23.59
C HIS A 344 -12.26 21.47 -22.98
N LEU A 345 -12.53 21.25 -21.69
CA LEU A 345 -13.71 21.82 -21.02
C LEU A 345 -13.62 23.34 -20.90
N SER A 346 -12.43 23.89 -20.64
CA SER A 346 -12.21 25.33 -20.64
C SER A 346 -12.44 25.94 -22.02
N GLN A 347 -12.00 25.28 -23.09
CA GLN A 347 -12.21 25.75 -24.47
C GLN A 347 -13.69 25.74 -24.86
N GLU A 348 -14.41 24.64 -24.62
CA GLU A 348 -15.83 24.48 -24.97
C GLU A 348 -16.74 25.47 -24.22
N ASN A 349 -16.34 25.86 -23.00
CA ASN A 349 -17.14 26.74 -22.13
C ASN A 349 -16.60 28.18 -22.04
N ALA A 350 -15.59 28.53 -22.85
CA ALA A 350 -14.93 29.84 -22.85
C ALA A 350 -14.47 30.31 -21.45
N LEU A 351 -13.90 29.38 -20.67
CA LEU A 351 -13.33 29.63 -19.35
C LEU A 351 -11.81 29.76 -19.43
N SER A 352 -11.22 30.52 -18.52
CA SER A 352 -9.79 30.36 -18.22
C SER A 352 -9.52 28.99 -17.56
N LEU A 353 -8.26 28.55 -17.55
CA LEU A 353 -7.90 27.28 -16.92
C LEU A 353 -8.10 27.31 -15.40
N SER A 354 -7.83 28.45 -14.76
CA SER A 354 -8.05 28.65 -13.33
C SER A 354 -9.55 28.66 -12.98
N GLU A 355 -10.40 29.30 -13.80
CA GLU A 355 -11.86 29.19 -13.65
C GLU A 355 -12.36 27.76 -13.87
N GLY A 356 -11.80 27.03 -14.84
CA GLY A 356 -12.11 25.61 -15.08
C GLY A 356 -11.83 24.75 -13.84
N LEU A 357 -10.66 24.91 -13.22
CA LEU A 357 -10.31 24.20 -11.98
C LEU A 357 -11.25 24.51 -10.81
N GLN A 358 -11.74 25.75 -10.69
CA GLN A 358 -12.66 26.13 -9.62
C GLN A 358 -14.07 25.59 -9.84
N ARG A 359 -14.44 25.29 -11.10
CA ARG A 359 -15.80 24.90 -11.50
C ARG A 359 -15.97 23.43 -11.83
N ILE A 360 -14.91 22.63 -11.88
CA ILE A 360 -14.95 21.25 -12.37
C ILE A 360 -14.17 20.34 -11.43
N ASP A 361 -14.77 19.21 -11.06
CA ASP A 361 -14.12 18.20 -10.22
C ASP A 361 -12.97 17.48 -10.96
N LEU A 362 -11.90 17.17 -10.24
CA LEU A 362 -10.70 16.55 -10.80
C LEU A 362 -10.97 15.16 -11.41
N GLN A 363 -11.86 14.36 -10.82
CA GLN A 363 -12.20 13.06 -11.39
C GLN A 363 -12.98 13.24 -12.70
N HIS A 364 -13.77 14.30 -12.83
CA HIS A 364 -14.45 14.63 -14.08
C HIS A 364 -13.46 15.11 -15.15
N LEU A 365 -12.52 16.00 -14.80
CA LEU A 365 -11.43 16.42 -15.68
C LEU A 365 -10.64 15.21 -16.20
N PHE A 366 -10.23 14.32 -15.29
CA PHE A 366 -9.54 13.10 -15.65
C PHE A 366 -10.36 12.25 -16.62
N ARG A 367 -11.65 12.02 -16.30
CA ARG A 367 -12.54 11.18 -17.11
C ARG A 367 -12.77 11.74 -18.50
N VAL A 368 -12.92 13.05 -18.66
CA VAL A 368 -12.98 13.69 -19.99
C VAL A 368 -11.66 13.47 -20.72
N GLY A 369 -10.52 13.69 -20.05
CA GLY A 369 -9.18 13.43 -20.61
C GLY A 369 -9.01 11.99 -21.13
N VAL A 370 -9.47 10.99 -20.37
CA VAL A 370 -9.44 9.57 -20.78
C VAL A 370 -10.20 9.36 -22.10
N HIS A 371 -11.34 10.03 -22.29
CA HIS A 371 -12.16 9.86 -23.50
C HIS A 371 -11.61 10.64 -24.71
N LEU A 372 -10.78 11.67 -24.47
CA LEU A 372 -10.07 12.40 -25.52
C LEU A 372 -8.81 11.65 -26.00
N SER A 373 -8.19 10.84 -25.13
CA SER A 373 -7.01 10.03 -25.44
C SER A 373 -7.21 8.59 -24.95
N PRO A 374 -8.04 7.78 -25.62
CA PRO A 374 -8.38 6.44 -25.14
C PRO A 374 -7.23 5.43 -25.29
N GLU A 375 -6.33 5.64 -26.26
CA GLU A 375 -5.18 4.76 -26.51
C GLU A 375 -4.17 4.85 -25.35
N ASP A 376 -3.77 3.70 -24.79
CA ASP A 376 -2.78 3.53 -23.71
C ASP A 376 -3.10 4.19 -22.35
N VAL A 377 -4.35 4.62 -22.12
CA VAL A 377 -4.75 5.29 -20.87
C VAL A 377 -5.60 4.41 -19.95
N ARG A 378 -6.39 3.48 -20.48
CA ARG A 378 -7.22 2.59 -19.65
C ARG A 378 -6.38 1.45 -19.08
N PRO A 379 -6.72 0.92 -17.88
CA PRO A 379 -6.10 -0.29 -17.36
C PRO A 379 -6.22 -1.42 -18.39
N ALA A 380 -5.19 -2.27 -18.49
CA ALA A 380 -5.32 -3.51 -19.25
C ALA A 380 -6.40 -4.39 -18.58
N PRO A 381 -7.26 -5.06 -19.36
CA PRO A 381 -8.21 -6.01 -18.81
C PRO A 381 -7.47 -7.11 -18.03
N HIS A 382 -8.07 -7.55 -16.92
CA HIS A 382 -7.45 -8.60 -16.10
C HIS A 382 -7.38 -9.91 -16.89
N PRO A 383 -6.36 -10.77 -16.71
CA PRO A 383 -6.29 -12.06 -17.39
C PRO A 383 -7.53 -12.93 -17.22
N SER A 384 -8.17 -12.90 -16.04
CA SER A 384 -9.44 -13.61 -15.81
C SER A 384 -10.61 -13.01 -16.61
N GLU A 385 -10.64 -11.70 -16.83
CA GLU A 385 -11.64 -11.04 -17.68
C GLU A 385 -11.42 -11.37 -19.17
N LEU A 386 -10.16 -11.60 -19.57
CA LEU A 386 -9.82 -12.08 -20.91
C LEU A 386 -10.23 -13.55 -21.11
N GLU A 387 -10.10 -14.39 -20.08
CA GLU A 387 -10.55 -15.78 -20.10
C GLU A 387 -12.09 -15.88 -20.13
N GLU A 388 -12.80 -15.08 -19.33
CA GLU A 388 -14.27 -15.00 -19.35
C GLU A 388 -14.78 -14.47 -20.69
N ALA A 389 -14.21 -13.38 -21.22
CA ALA A 389 -14.59 -12.86 -22.53
C ALA A 389 -14.30 -13.84 -23.67
N SER A 390 -13.22 -14.63 -23.56
CA SER A 390 -12.92 -15.69 -24.53
C SER A 390 -13.92 -16.86 -24.45
N SER A 391 -14.39 -17.18 -23.24
CA SER A 391 -15.42 -18.20 -23.00
C SER A 391 -16.78 -17.75 -23.55
N GLU A 392 -17.20 -16.51 -23.30
CA GLU A 392 -18.46 -15.95 -23.82
C GLU A 392 -18.47 -15.86 -25.36
N LEU A 393 -17.34 -15.50 -25.97
CA LEU A 393 -17.20 -15.50 -27.43
C LEU A 393 -17.29 -16.92 -28.01
N ALA A 394 -16.66 -17.90 -27.36
CA ALA A 394 -16.72 -19.30 -27.78
C ALA A 394 -18.14 -19.88 -27.65
N GLU A 395 -18.90 -19.51 -26.62
CA GLU A 395 -20.30 -19.94 -26.48
C GLU A 395 -21.22 -19.29 -27.53
N SER A 396 -20.95 -18.03 -27.91
CA SER A 396 -21.72 -17.32 -28.96
C SER A 396 -21.48 -17.87 -30.38
N GLU A 397 -20.30 -18.44 -30.65
CA GLU A 397 -19.96 -19.08 -31.92
C GLU A 397 -20.51 -20.51 -32.04
N VAL A 398 -20.88 -21.16 -30.93
CA VAL A 398 -21.48 -22.50 -30.92
C VAL A 398 -23.00 -22.45 -31.09
N ASP A 399 -23.63 -21.33 -30.73
CA ASP A 399 -25.07 -21.06 -30.88
C ASP A 399 -25.45 -20.32 -32.19
N SER A 400 -24.49 -20.09 -33.10
CA SER A 400 -24.66 -19.49 -34.43
C SER A 400 -24.48 -20.52 -35.55
#